data_AF-A0A2R6MV62-F1
#
_entry.id   AF-A0A2R6MV62-F1
#
_cell.length_a   1.000
_cell.length_b   1.000
_cell.length_c   1.000
_cell.angle_alpha   90.00
_cell.angle_beta   90.00
_cell.angle_gamma   90.00
#
_symmetry.space_group_name_H-M   'P 1'
#
loop_
_entity.id
_entity.type
_entity.pdbx_description
1 polymer ?
#
loop_
_entity_poly.entity_id
_entity_poly.type
_entity_poly.pdbx_seq_one_letter_code
_entity_poly.pdbx_strand_id
1 'polypeptide(L)'
;SCPAIRAYEPAAVDDQLELATEVYLDSTVEYDPGAGTARVPRVFLWYRGDFGGPRGIRRLLREYGVVPADASPRVRYRSWDWARAAGKFA
;
A
#
# COMPACT_ATOMS: atom_id res chain seq x y z
N SER A 1 13.53 1.24 7.04
CA SER A 1 13.72 2.61 7.57
C SER A 1 12.36 3.10 7.99
N CYS A 2 12.14 3.45 9.27
CA CYS A 2 10.88 4.10 9.66
C CYS A 2 10.87 5.47 9.00
N PRO A 3 9.90 5.77 8.11
CA PRO A 3 9.75 7.12 7.61
C PRO A 3 9.54 8.05 8.80
N ALA A 4 10.01 9.30 8.70
CA ALA A 4 9.75 10.29 9.73
C ALA A 4 8.23 10.43 9.92
N ILE A 5 7.72 9.94 11.06
CA ILE A 5 6.32 10.10 11.41
C ILE A 5 6.14 11.55 11.83
N ARG A 6 5.78 12.41 10.88
CA ARG A 6 5.36 13.78 11.15
C ARG A 6 4.04 13.73 11.93
N ALA A 7 3.89 14.57 12.95
CA ALA A 7 2.59 14.74 13.60
C ALA A 7 1.57 15.26 12.58
N TYR A 8 0.35 14.72 12.61
CA TYR A 8 -0.75 15.22 11.81
C TYR A 8 -1.36 16.46 12.47
N GLU A 9 -1.73 17.44 11.66
CA GLU A 9 -2.41 18.64 12.11
C GLU A 9 -3.92 18.43 11.98
N PRO A 10 -4.73 18.64 13.03
CA PRO A 10 -6.16 18.35 12.97
C PRO A 10 -6.88 19.05 11.81
N ALA A 11 -6.45 20.27 11.46
CA ALA A 11 -7.04 21.06 10.39
C ALA A 11 -6.63 20.60 8.98
N ALA A 12 -5.62 19.75 8.84
CA ALA A 12 -5.09 19.28 7.55
C ALA A 12 -4.96 17.74 7.49
N VAL A 13 -5.59 17.03 8.43
CA VAL A 13 -5.37 15.58 8.60
C VAL A 13 -5.75 14.79 7.35
N ASP A 14 -6.83 15.17 6.67
CA ASP A 14 -7.29 14.49 5.46
C ASP A 14 -6.24 14.59 4.34
N ASP A 15 -5.78 15.81 4.02
CA ASP A 15 -4.75 16.03 2.99
C ASP A 15 -3.43 15.30 3.33
N GLN A 16 -3.08 15.25 4.62
CA GLN A 16 -1.88 14.58 5.06
C GLN A 16 -1.99 13.06 4.97
N LEU A 17 -3.18 12.49 5.23
CA LEU A 17 -3.45 11.06 5.06
C LEU A 17 -3.53 10.67 3.58
N GLU A 18 -4.08 11.53 2.73
CA GLU A 18 -4.08 11.36 1.28
C GLU A 18 -2.65 11.28 0.75
N LEU A 19 -1.81 12.26 1.08
CA LEU A 19 -0.40 12.26 0.68
C LEU A 19 0.37 11.05 1.23
N ALA A 20 0.13 10.69 2.49
CA ALA A 20 0.76 9.51 3.08
C ALA A 20 0.36 8.23 2.35
N THR A 21 -0.89 8.14 1.89
CA THR A 21 -1.39 7.00 1.14
C THR A 21 -0.76 6.94 -0.25
N GLU A 22 -0.71 8.05 -0.99
CA GLU A 22 -0.04 8.13 -2.29
C GLU A 22 1.42 7.67 -2.20
N VAL A 23 2.19 8.27 -1.29
CA VAL A 23 3.61 7.94 -1.08
C VAL A 23 3.79 6.48 -0.67
N TYR A 24 2.91 5.95 0.18
CA TYR A 24 2.97 4.56 0.60
C TYR A 24 2.71 3.61 -0.57
N LEU A 25 1.69 3.86 -1.38
CA LEU A 25 1.35 2.99 -2.49
C LEU A 25 2.42 3.03 -3.59
N ASP A 26 2.91 4.21 -3.96
CA ASP A 26 3.99 4.38 -4.94
C ASP A 26 5.26 3.62 -4.53
N SER A 27 5.66 3.73 -3.26
CA SER A 27 6.88 3.08 -2.77
C SER A 27 6.76 1.56 -2.54
N THR A 28 5.54 1.03 -2.42
CA THR A 28 5.33 -0.35 -1.96
C THR A 28 4.55 -1.26 -2.90
N VAL A 29 3.96 -0.72 -3.97
CA VAL A 29 3.26 -1.50 -5.00
C VAL A 29 4.11 -1.59 -6.25
N GLU A 30 4.21 -2.79 -6.80
CA GLU A 30 4.81 -3.03 -8.12
C GLU A 30 3.71 -3.40 -9.12
N TYR A 31 3.55 -2.61 -10.17
CA TYR A 31 2.67 -2.92 -11.28
C TYR A 31 3.46 -3.38 -12.50
N ASP A 32 3.18 -4.60 -12.97
CA ASP A 32 3.70 -5.17 -14.21
C ASP A 32 2.56 -5.26 -15.24
N PRO A 33 2.51 -4.34 -16.23
CA PRO A 33 1.48 -4.37 -17.27
C PRO A 33 1.64 -5.56 -18.22
N GLY A 34 2.87 -6.01 -18.50
CA GLY A 34 3.13 -7.15 -19.37
C GLY A 34 2.62 -8.47 -18.78
N ALA A 35 2.78 -8.64 -17.47
CA ALA A 35 2.22 -9.78 -16.73
C ALA A 35 0.77 -9.54 -16.26
N GLY A 36 0.22 -8.34 -16.41
CA GLY A 36 -1.11 -7.96 -15.90
C GLY A 36 -1.25 -8.20 -14.39
N THR A 37 -0.23 -7.85 -13.60
CA THR A 37 -0.14 -8.18 -12.17
C THR A 37 0.27 -6.97 -11.34
N ALA A 38 -0.40 -6.76 -10.21
CA ALA A 38 -0.02 -5.79 -9.19
C ALA A 38 0.40 -6.53 -7.92
N ARG A 39 1.68 -6.40 -7.53
CA ARG A 39 2.22 -6.92 -6.27
C ARG A 39 2.09 -5.86 -5.19
N VAL A 40 1.15 -6.06 -4.28
CA VAL A 40 0.79 -5.13 -3.19
C VAL A 40 1.39 -5.58 -1.85
N PRO A 41 1.54 -4.66 -0.88
CA PRO A 41 1.95 -5.00 0.49
C PRO A 41 1.10 -6.09 1.14
N ARG A 42 1.71 -6.83 2.08
CA ARG A 42 1.04 -7.92 2.80
C ARG A 42 -0.16 -7.45 3.64
N VAL A 43 -0.18 -6.19 4.07
CA VAL A 43 -1.29 -5.60 4.85
C VAL A 43 -2.65 -5.71 4.14
N PHE A 44 -2.67 -5.59 2.80
CA PHE A 44 -3.87 -5.78 1.99
C PHE A 44 -4.46 -7.20 2.08
N LEU A 45 -3.64 -8.21 2.44
CA LEU A 45 -4.12 -9.56 2.67
C LEU A 45 -4.72 -9.71 4.07
N TRP A 46 -4.06 -9.15 5.08
CA TRP A 46 -4.49 -9.25 6.48
C TRP A 46 -5.82 -8.53 6.72
N TYR A 47 -5.99 -7.35 6.13
CA TYR A 47 -7.18 -6.52 6.23
C TYR A 47 -8.01 -6.54 4.96
N ARG A 48 -8.01 -7.68 4.25
CA ARG A 48 -8.65 -7.82 2.94
C ARG A 48 -10.14 -7.43 2.93
N GLY A 49 -10.84 -7.64 4.05
CA GLY A 49 -12.24 -7.24 4.23
C GLY A 49 -12.42 -5.73 4.17
N ASP A 50 -11.60 -4.99 4.90
CA ASP A 50 -11.65 -3.52 5.02
C ASP A 50 -11.41 -2.84 3.66
N PHE A 51 -10.57 -3.43 2.82
CA PHE A 51 -10.35 -2.96 1.45
C PHE A 51 -11.45 -3.37 0.46
N GLY A 52 -12.54 -4.01 0.88
CA GLY A 52 -13.59 -4.50 -0.04
C GLY A 52 -13.10 -5.63 -0.95
N GLY A 53 -12.14 -6.43 -0.47
CA GLY A 53 -11.53 -7.52 -1.21
C GLY A 53 -10.73 -7.06 -2.44
N PRO A 54 -10.40 -7.99 -3.37
CA PRO A 54 -9.57 -7.66 -4.52
C PRO A 54 -10.18 -6.61 -5.46
N ARG A 55 -11.51 -6.41 -5.42
CA ARG A 55 -12.16 -5.37 -6.23
C ARG A 55 -11.91 -3.98 -5.66
N GLY A 56 -12.05 -3.80 -4.34
CA GLY A 56 -11.76 -2.52 -3.72
C GLY A 56 -10.26 -2.19 -3.70
N ILE A 57 -9.37 -3.20 -3.57
CA ILE A 57 -7.93 -2.99 -3.79
C ILE A 57 -7.65 -2.41 -5.18
N ARG A 58 -8.20 -2.98 -6.25
CA ARG A 58 -8.02 -2.43 -7.61
C ARG A 58 -8.64 -1.05 -7.78
N ARG A 59 -9.71 -0.73 -7.06
CA ARG A 59 -10.31 0.61 -7.08
C ARG A 59 -9.33 1.61 -6.45
N LEU A 60 -8.82 1.32 -5.25
CA LEU A 60 -7.83 2.14 -4.57
C LEU A 60 -6.58 2.38 -5.43
N LEU A 61 -6.02 1.33 -6.03
CA LEU A 61 -4.82 1.48 -6.87
C LEU A 61 -5.07 2.36 -8.11
N ARG A 62 -6.29 2.41 -8.63
CA ARG A 62 -6.65 3.28 -9.76
C ARG A 62 -6.90 4.72 -9.33
N GLU A 63 -7.56 4.88 -8.18
CA GLU A 63 -7.83 6.17 -7.54
C GLU A 63 -6.53 6.94 -7.28
N TYR A 64 -5.50 6.25 -6.77
CA TYR A 64 -4.17 6.82 -6.55
C TYR A 64 -3.23 6.71 -7.76
N GLY A 65 -3.71 6.35 -8.96
CA GLY A 65 -2.91 6.34 -10.19
C GLY A 65 -1.79 5.28 -10.27
N VAL A 66 -1.69 4.37 -9.30
CA VAL A 66 -0.69 3.28 -9.25
C VAL A 66 -0.87 2.29 -10.39
N VAL A 67 -2.12 2.10 -10.84
CA VAL A 67 -2.45 1.33 -12.05
C VAL A 67 -3.39 2.13 -12.96
N PRO A 68 -3.35 1.94 -14.29
CA PRO A 68 -4.23 2.64 -15.22
C PRO A 68 -5.72 2.45 -14.89
N ALA A 69 -6.53 3.48 -15.16
CA ALA A 69 -7.95 3.53 -14.77
C ALA A 69 -8.80 2.38 -15.36
N ASP A 70 -8.39 1.86 -16.51
CA ASP A 70 -9.01 0.74 -17.24
C ASP A 70 -8.37 -0.63 -16.94
N ALA A 71 -7.25 -0.65 -16.22
CA ALA A 71 -6.54 -1.89 -15.90
C ALA A 71 -7.24 -2.70 -14.78
N SER A 72 -7.24 -4.03 -14.93
CA SER A 72 -7.75 -4.97 -13.92
C SER A 72 -6.72 -6.07 -13.61
N PRO A 73 -5.57 -5.71 -13.02
CA PRO A 73 -4.49 -6.67 -12.79
C PRO A 73 -4.87 -7.76 -11.79
N ARG A 74 -4.17 -8.89 -11.83
CA ARG A 74 -4.20 -9.86 -10.73
C ARG A 74 -3.49 -9.25 -9.53
N VAL A 75 -4.16 -9.25 -8.38
CA VAL A 75 -3.55 -8.86 -7.11
C VAL A 75 -2.70 -10.02 -6.59
N ARG A 76 -1.45 -9.73 -6.26
CA ARG A 76 -0.51 -10.63 -5.59
C ARG A 76 0.04 -9.92 -4.36
N TYR A 77 0.27 -10.65 -3.28
CA TYR A 77 0.73 -10.07 -2.03
C TYR A 77 2.22 -10.33 -1.86
N ARG A 78 3.00 -9.28 -1.58
CA ARG A 78 4.41 -9.39 -1.20
C ARG A 78 4.55 -10.29 0.03
N SER A 79 5.67 -11.01 0.14
CA SER A 79 6.03 -11.71 1.37
C SER A 79 6.24 -10.71 2.51
N TRP A 80 6.07 -11.18 3.74
CA TRP A 80 6.39 -10.42 4.94
C TRP A 80 7.33 -11.25 5.79
N ASP A 81 8.46 -10.67 6.16
CA ASP A 81 9.40 -11.29 7.07
C ASP A 81 9.00 -10.96 8.52
N TRP A 82 8.70 -12.00 9.28
CA TRP A 82 8.33 -11.91 10.69
C TRP A 82 9.54 -12.01 11.61
N ALA A 83 10.74 -12.21 11.07
CA ALA A 83 11.97 -12.27 11.84
C ALA A 83 12.11 -11.00 12.69
N ARG A 84 12.18 -11.20 14.00
CA ARG A 84 12.47 -10.11 14.93
C ARG A 84 13.96 -9.83 14.83
N ALA A 85 14.32 -8.56 14.63
CA ALA A 85 15.69 -8.15 14.86
C ALA A 85 16.05 -8.45 16.33
N ALA A 86 17.12 -9.20 16.56
CA ALA A 86 17.66 -9.38 17.90
C ALA A 86 17.96 -8.00 18.49
N GLY A 87 17.42 -7.73 19.68
CA GLY A 87 17.52 -6.42 20.30
C GLY A 87 18.98 -6.00 20.49
N LYS A 88 19.38 -4.88 19.87
CA LYS A 88 20.60 -4.18 20.25
C LYS A 88 20.31 -3.37 21.51
N PHE A 89 20.15 -4.06 22.64
CA PHE A 89 20.15 -3.42 23.95
C PHE A 89 21.54 -3.65 24.54
N ALA A 90 22.43 -2.68 24.34
CA ALA A 90 23.75 -2.59 24.96
C ALA A 90 23.79 -1.31 25.80
#